data_AF-A0AAU8ZQY0-F1
#
_entry.id   AF-A0AAU8ZQY0-F1
#
_cell.length_a   1.000
_cell.length_b   1.000
_cell.length_c   1.000
_cell.angle_alpha   90.00
_cell.angle_beta   90.00
_cell.angle_gamma   90.00
#
_symmetry.space_group_name_H-M   'P 1'
#
loop_
_entity.id
_entity.type
_entity.pdbx_description
1 polymer ?
#
loop_
_entity_poly.entity_id
_entity_poly.type
_entity_poly.pdbx_seq_one_letter_code
_entity_poly.pdbx_strand_id
1 'polypeptide(L)'
;MTDQLLPLLDQQLSHLQSLYQVMKNEELLLGYPRVPQSPFQEATEQKRFLVAAIGHNETRRQALEQEAGLCAPYDNNETMHTVWNAIKDLTLTLKEMNYRNHQMLKLHMQFNQERLDFMKKHNNQATYGADGQESRTPALGKKISV
;
A
#
# COMPACT_ATOMS: atom_id res chain seq x y z
N MET A 1 -5.93 8.72 -37.52
CA MET A 1 -4.86 8.25 -36.59
C MET A 1 -4.91 8.98 -35.25
N THR A 2 -5.08 10.31 -35.22
CA THR A 2 -5.29 11.11 -33.98
C THR A 2 -6.60 10.80 -33.24
N ASP A 3 -7.63 10.35 -33.96
CA ASP A 3 -8.97 10.04 -33.43
C ASP A 3 -8.98 8.93 -32.36
N GLN A 4 -8.00 8.01 -32.38
CA GLN A 4 -7.92 6.90 -31.41
C GLN A 4 -7.17 7.26 -30.13
N LEU A 5 -6.42 8.37 -30.12
CA LEU A 5 -5.58 8.75 -28.99
C LEU A 5 -6.39 9.48 -27.90
N LEU A 6 -7.38 10.30 -28.30
CA LEU A 6 -8.30 10.96 -27.38
C LEU A 6 -9.12 9.98 -26.52
N PRO A 7 -9.83 8.97 -27.09
CA PRO A 7 -10.58 8.01 -26.28
C PRO A 7 -9.68 7.14 -25.41
N LEU A 8 -8.43 6.90 -25.81
CA LEU A 8 -7.45 6.19 -25.00
C LEU A 8 -7.01 7.02 -23.78
N LEU A 9 -6.78 8.32 -23.97
CA LEU A 9 -6.49 9.26 -22.89
C LEU A 9 -7.66 9.37 -21.90
N ASP A 10 -8.90 9.46 -22.40
CA ASP A 10 -10.10 9.46 -21.55
C ASP A 10 -10.25 8.14 -20.76
N GLN A 11 -9.98 7.00 -21.40
CA GLN A 11 -9.99 5.71 -20.74
C GLN A 11 -8.91 5.65 -19.63
N GLN A 12 -7.71 6.15 -19.90
CA GLN A 12 -6.64 6.23 -18.91
C GLN A 12 -7.01 7.15 -17.73
N LEU A 13 -7.65 8.29 -17.99
CA LEU A 13 -8.16 9.18 -16.95
C LEU A 13 -9.20 8.49 -16.07
N SER A 14 -10.16 7.77 -16.67
CA SER A 14 -11.18 7.00 -15.95
C SER A 14 -10.57 5.89 -15.06
N HIS A 15 -9.56 5.18 -15.57
CA HIS A 15 -8.82 4.20 -14.78
C HIS A 15 -8.07 4.83 -13.60
N LEU A 16 -7.45 6.00 -13.79
CA LEU A 16 -6.77 6.72 -12.71
C LEU A 16 -7.76 7.24 -11.65
N GLN A 17 -8.94 7.71 -12.07
CA GLN A 17 -10.00 8.11 -11.14
C GLN A 17 -10.53 6.93 -10.32
N SER A 18 -10.67 5.77 -10.96
CA SER A 18 -11.04 4.52 -10.27
C SER A 18 -9.95 4.11 -9.28
N LEU A 19 -8.68 4.21 -9.67
CA LEU A 19 -7.54 3.93 -8.79
C LEU A 19 -7.50 4.87 -7.58
N TYR A 20 -7.84 6.15 -7.77
CA TYR A 20 -7.95 7.11 -6.68
C TYR A 20 -8.99 6.69 -5.64
N GLN A 21 -10.17 6.22 -6.08
CA GLN A 21 -11.20 5.72 -5.19
C GLN A 21 -10.74 4.49 -4.40
N VAL A 22 -10.09 3.53 -5.08
CA VAL A 22 -9.55 2.33 -4.44
C VAL A 22 -8.49 2.69 -3.40
N MET A 23 -7.58 3.62 -3.71
CA MET A 23 -6.54 4.06 -2.78
C MET A 23 -7.08 4.83 -1.58
N LYS A 24 -8.16 5.59 -1.75
CA LYS A 24 -8.89 6.23 -0.65
C LYS A 24 -9.56 5.19 0.27
N ASN A 25 -10.12 4.14 -0.32
CA ASN A 25 -10.65 3.02 0.45
C ASN A 25 -9.53 2.30 1.21
N GLU A 26 -8.37 2.05 0.60
CA GLU A 26 -7.18 1.52 1.30
C GLU A 26 -6.79 2.39 2.50
N GLU A 27 -6.73 3.73 2.34
CA GLU A 27 -6.39 4.66 3.44
C GLU A 27 -7.38 4.52 4.60
N LEU A 28 -8.68 4.45 4.31
CA LEU A 28 -9.72 4.23 5.32
C LEU A 28 -9.55 2.88 6.03
N LEU A 29 -9.25 1.81 5.29
CA LEU A 29 -9.02 0.47 5.84
C LEU A 29 -7.77 0.42 6.74
N LEU A 30 -6.73 1.19 6.40
CA LEU A 30 -5.52 1.34 7.22
C LEU A 30 -5.73 2.22 8.45
N GLY A 31 -6.76 3.07 8.44
CA GLY A 31 -7.16 3.90 9.59
C GLY A 31 -7.79 3.11 10.74
N TYR A 32 -8.22 1.88 10.52
CA TYR A 32 -8.77 1.06 11.60
C TYR A 32 -7.68 0.57 12.58
N PRO A 33 -8.00 0.41 13.88
CA PRO A 33 -7.05 -0.10 14.89
C PRO A 33 -6.50 -1.50 14.57
N ARG A 34 -7.26 -2.30 13.83
CA ARG A 34 -6.83 -3.56 13.24
C ARG A 34 -7.27 -3.57 11.78
N VAL A 35 -6.30 -3.72 10.88
CA VAL A 35 -6.57 -3.77 9.44
C VAL A 35 -7.42 -5.01 9.13
N PRO A 36 -8.62 -4.85 8.56
CA PRO A 36 -9.49 -5.97 8.20
C PRO A 36 -8.93 -6.70 6.97
N GLN A 37 -8.53 -7.97 7.13
CA GLN A 37 -7.76 -8.71 6.14
C GLN A 37 -8.50 -8.91 4.80
N SER A 38 -9.76 -9.35 4.83
CA SER A 38 -10.54 -9.63 3.61
C SER A 38 -10.78 -8.39 2.73
N PRO A 39 -11.36 -7.28 3.23
CA PRO A 39 -11.58 -6.09 2.40
C PRO A 39 -10.27 -5.40 2.00
N PHE A 40 -9.21 -5.51 2.81
CA PHE A 40 -7.90 -4.98 2.43
C PHE A 40 -7.25 -5.76 1.28
N GLN A 41 -7.38 -7.09 1.28
CA GLN A 41 -6.91 -7.94 0.18
C GLN A 41 -7.67 -7.63 -1.11
N GLU A 42 -8.99 -7.48 -1.04
CA GLU A 42 -9.82 -7.13 -2.21
C GLU A 42 -9.40 -5.78 -2.81
N ALA A 43 -9.24 -4.74 -1.97
CA ALA A 43 -8.78 -3.43 -2.42
C ALA A 43 -7.37 -3.50 -3.05
N THR A 44 -6.48 -4.32 -2.49
CA THR A 44 -5.12 -4.51 -3.02
C THR A 44 -5.13 -5.18 -4.41
N GLU A 45 -5.98 -6.20 -4.61
CA GLU A 45 -6.12 -6.87 -5.90
C GLU A 45 -6.74 -5.94 -6.95
N GLN A 46 -7.75 -5.14 -6.58
CA GLN A 46 -8.32 -4.11 -7.46
C GLN A 46 -7.28 -3.08 -7.89
N LYS A 47 -6.47 -2.59 -6.93
CA LYS A 47 -5.34 -1.68 -7.21
C LYS A 47 -4.34 -2.31 -8.19
N ARG A 48 -3.97 -3.58 -7.97
CA ARG A 48 -3.04 -4.31 -8.85
C ARG A 48 -3.57 -4.43 -10.27
N PHE A 49 -4.85 -4.77 -10.42
CA PHE A 49 -5.51 -4.83 -11.73
C PHE A 49 -5.50 -3.47 -12.43
N LEU A 50 -5.88 -2.40 -11.73
CA LEU A 50 -5.91 -1.05 -12.29
C LEU A 50 -4.52 -0.55 -12.70
N VAL A 51 -3.49 -0.81 -11.89
CA VAL A 51 -2.10 -0.45 -12.23
C VAL A 51 -1.63 -1.20 -13.47
N ALA A 52 -1.96 -2.49 -13.61
CA ALA A 52 -1.64 -3.25 -14.81
C ALA A 52 -2.37 -2.70 -16.04
N ALA A 53 -3.65 -2.34 -15.91
CA ALA A 53 -4.43 -1.73 -16.97
C ALA A 53 -3.86 -0.36 -17.39
N ILE A 54 -3.44 0.48 -16.44
CA ILE A 54 -2.79 1.77 -16.71
C ILE A 54 -1.46 1.54 -17.45
N GLY A 55 -0.63 0.58 -17.01
CA GLY A 55 0.63 0.26 -17.68
C GLY A 55 0.45 -0.24 -19.12
N HIS A 56 -0.61 -1.00 -19.38
CA HIS A 56 -0.96 -1.42 -20.73
C HIS A 56 -1.40 -0.24 -21.60
N ASN A 57 -2.24 0.66 -21.07
CA ASN A 57 -2.68 1.87 -21.78
C ASN A 57 -1.50 2.79 -22.10
N GLU A 58 -0.56 2.96 -21.17
CA GLU A 58 0.64 3.77 -21.39
C GLU A 58 1.53 3.21 -22.49
N THR A 59 1.76 1.88 -22.51
CA THR A 59 2.48 1.21 -23.61
C THR A 59 1.79 1.45 -24.96
N ARG A 60 0.45 1.35 -24.98
CA ARG A 60 -0.35 1.59 -26.20
C ARG A 60 -0.29 3.04 -26.64
N ARG A 61 -0.32 4.00 -25.70
CA ARG A 61 -0.13 5.44 -25.95
C ARG A 61 1.21 5.69 -26.61
N GLN A 62 2.30 5.14 -26.07
CA GLN A 62 3.65 5.30 -26.62
C GLN A 62 3.78 4.70 -28.04
N ALA A 63 3.16 3.56 -28.30
CA ALA A 63 3.14 2.97 -29.64
C ALA A 63 2.42 3.88 -30.66
N LEU A 64 1.27 4.44 -30.29
CA LEU A 64 0.52 5.37 -31.13
C LEU A 64 1.25 6.71 -31.32
N GLU A 65 1.97 7.19 -30.30
CA GLU A 65 2.83 8.38 -30.41
C GLU A 65 3.95 8.17 -31.42
N GLN A 66 4.62 7.02 -31.38
CA GLN A 66 5.68 6.66 -32.32
C GLN A 66 5.15 6.53 -33.75
N GLU A 67 3.97 5.92 -33.93
CA GLU A 67 3.35 5.76 -35.25
C GLU A 67 2.86 7.10 -35.83
N ALA A 68 2.36 8.00 -34.98
CA ALA A 68 1.86 9.31 -35.39
C ALA A 68 2.95 10.41 -35.46
N GLY A 69 4.16 10.14 -34.95
CA GLY A 69 5.22 11.16 -34.83
C GLY A 69 4.86 12.32 -33.90
N LEU A 70 3.93 12.09 -32.96
CA LEU A 70 3.44 13.09 -32.01
C LEU A 70 4.06 12.84 -30.64
N CYS A 71 4.30 13.90 -29.88
CA CYS A 71 4.83 13.82 -28.52
C CYS A 71 3.97 14.67 -27.57
N ALA A 72 3.63 14.11 -26.41
CA ALA A 72 3.10 14.89 -25.30
C ALA A 72 4.05 16.08 -25.00
N PRO A 73 3.55 17.33 -24.90
CA PRO A 73 2.27 17.73 -24.30
C PRO A 73 1.08 17.89 -25.27
N TYR A 74 1.19 17.45 -26.52
CA TYR A 74 0.13 17.60 -27.54
C TYR A 74 -0.34 19.05 -27.72
N ASP A 75 0.61 20.00 -27.78
CA ASP A 75 0.32 21.45 -27.86
C ASP A 75 -0.55 21.84 -29.06
N ASN A 76 -0.62 20.98 -30.08
CA ASN A 76 -1.46 21.17 -31.26
C ASN A 76 -2.96 20.91 -31.01
N ASN A 77 -3.35 20.32 -29.88
CA ASN A 77 -4.74 20.03 -29.56
C ASN A 77 -5.06 20.34 -28.08
N GLU A 78 -5.77 21.45 -27.87
CA GLU A 78 -6.12 21.98 -26.55
C GLU A 78 -6.90 20.99 -25.67
N THR A 79 -7.75 20.15 -26.30
CA THR A 79 -8.52 19.12 -25.58
C THR A 79 -7.61 18.02 -25.03
N MET A 80 -6.69 17.53 -25.85
CA MET A 80 -5.73 16.49 -25.46
C MET A 80 -4.73 17.01 -24.43
N HIS A 81 -4.29 18.26 -24.58
CA HIS A 81 -3.42 18.93 -23.62
C HIS A 81 -4.09 19.03 -22.24
N THR A 82 -5.37 19.39 -22.20
CA THR A 82 -6.15 19.48 -20.95
C THR A 82 -6.27 18.11 -20.27
N VAL A 83 -6.64 17.06 -21.01
CA VAL A 83 -6.76 15.70 -20.46
C VAL A 83 -5.40 15.18 -19.97
N TRP A 84 -4.32 15.47 -20.70
CA TRP A 84 -2.97 15.08 -20.31
C TRP A 84 -2.52 15.75 -19.00
N ASN A 85 -2.80 17.05 -18.83
CA ASN A 85 -2.50 17.75 -17.59
C ASN A 85 -3.30 17.15 -16.41
N ALA A 86 -4.58 16.85 -16.60
CA ALA A 86 -5.40 16.18 -15.59
C ALA A 86 -4.85 14.80 -15.20
N ILE A 87 -4.39 14.01 -16.17
CA ILE A 87 -3.71 12.72 -15.93
C ILE A 87 -2.45 12.92 -15.09
N LYS A 88 -1.64 13.94 -15.41
CA LYS A 88 -0.40 14.28 -14.70
C LYS A 88 -0.67 14.64 -13.24
N ASP A 89 -1.61 15.55 -13.01
CA ASP A 89 -1.97 16.02 -11.67
C ASP A 89 -2.54 14.89 -10.80
N LEU A 90 -3.40 14.05 -11.40
CA LEU A 90 -3.97 12.90 -10.72
C LEU A 90 -2.89 11.86 -10.38
N THR A 91 -1.93 11.63 -11.29
CA THR A 91 -0.80 10.71 -11.04
C THR A 91 0.10 11.20 -9.91
N LEU A 92 0.37 12.50 -9.83
CA LEU A 92 1.12 13.10 -8.71
C LEU A 92 0.37 12.90 -7.38
N THR A 93 -0.93 13.14 -7.37
CA THR A 93 -1.79 12.93 -6.20
C THR A 93 -1.79 11.46 -5.76
N LEU A 94 -1.94 10.53 -6.71
CA LEU A 94 -1.89 9.09 -6.46
C LEU A 94 -0.53 8.65 -5.90
N LYS A 95 0.57 9.20 -6.40
CA LYS A 95 1.91 8.92 -5.88
C LYS A 95 2.03 9.31 -4.41
N GLU A 96 1.53 10.49 -4.04
CA GLU A 96 1.55 10.97 -2.64
C GLU A 96 0.67 10.11 -1.74
N MET A 97 -0.55 9.76 -2.19
CA MET A 97 -1.41 8.83 -1.44
C MET A 97 -0.76 7.45 -1.26
N ASN A 98 -0.06 6.94 -2.27
CA ASN A 98 0.61 5.64 -2.17
C ASN A 98 1.72 5.69 -1.13
N TYR A 99 2.47 6.79 -1.11
CA TYR A 99 3.52 7.02 -0.12
C TYR A 99 2.94 7.04 1.30
N ARG A 100 1.83 7.75 1.52
CA ARG A 100 1.12 7.78 2.81
C ARG A 100 0.62 6.40 3.23
N ASN A 101 -0.05 5.66 2.34
CA ASN A 101 -0.54 4.31 2.62
C ASN A 101 0.62 3.37 3.00
N HIS A 102 1.76 3.48 2.30
CA HIS A 102 2.97 2.73 2.61
C HIS A 102 3.54 3.06 3.99
N GLN A 103 3.55 4.33 4.39
CA GLN A 103 3.98 4.74 5.73
C GLN A 103 3.08 4.15 6.82
N MET A 104 1.76 4.20 6.64
CA MET A 104 0.80 3.58 7.58
C MET A 104 1.03 2.08 7.71
N LEU A 105 1.23 1.38 6.58
CA LEU A 105 1.52 -0.06 6.59
C LEU A 105 2.79 -0.40 7.37
N LYS A 106 3.86 0.40 7.20
CA LYS A 106 5.09 0.24 7.96
C LYS A 106 4.88 0.39 9.46
N LEU A 107 4.09 1.39 9.89
CA LEU A 107 3.76 1.59 11.30
C LEU A 107 2.98 0.40 11.86
N HIS A 108 1.99 -0.11 11.12
CA HIS A 108 1.24 -1.31 11.51
C HIS A 108 2.15 -2.54 11.67
N MET A 109 3.09 -2.74 10.73
CA MET A 109 4.07 -3.83 10.81
C MET A 109 4.99 -3.67 12.03
N GLN A 110 5.45 -2.45 12.30
CA GLN A 110 6.30 -2.16 13.46
C GLN A 110 5.55 -2.43 14.78
N PHE A 111 4.33 -1.91 14.95
CA PHE A 111 3.54 -2.16 16.16
C PHE A 111 3.20 -3.64 16.35
N ASN A 112 2.91 -4.36 15.27
CA ASN A 112 2.68 -5.79 15.34
C ASN A 112 3.95 -6.55 15.77
N GLN A 113 5.12 -6.16 15.27
CA GLN A 113 6.39 -6.75 15.68
C GLN A 113 6.69 -6.47 17.16
N GLU A 114 6.52 -5.23 17.62
CA GLU A 114 6.70 -4.85 19.03
C GLU A 114 5.76 -5.62 19.96
N ARG A 115 4.50 -5.80 19.55
CA ARG A 115 3.51 -6.62 20.28
C ARG A 115 3.92 -8.08 20.35
N LEU A 116 4.38 -8.66 19.24
CA LEU A 116 4.87 -10.05 19.21
C LEU A 116 6.10 -10.22 20.10
N ASP A 117 7.02 -9.25 20.09
CA ASP A 117 8.23 -9.31 20.92
C ASP A 117 7.92 -9.13 22.41
N PHE A 118 6.95 -8.27 22.75
CA PHE A 118 6.42 -8.17 24.11
C PHE A 118 5.77 -9.50 24.55
N MET A 119 4.88 -10.07 23.72
CA MET A 119 4.24 -11.35 24.02
C MET A 119 5.27 -12.47 24.18
N LYS A 120 6.30 -12.56 23.33
CA LYS A 120 7.37 -13.56 23.46
C LYS A 120 8.17 -13.40 24.75
N LYS A 121 8.50 -12.17 25.15
CA LYS A 121 9.22 -11.89 26.40
C LYS A 121 8.42 -12.29 27.65
N HIS A 122 7.09 -12.11 27.62
CA HIS A 122 6.21 -12.43 28.76
C HIS A 122 5.65 -13.86 28.74
N ASN A 123 5.51 -14.50 27.58
CA ASN A 123 5.05 -15.90 27.47
C ASN A 123 6.08 -16.90 28.03
N ASN A 124 7.34 -16.49 28.19
CA ASN A 124 8.38 -17.28 28.84
C ASN A 124 8.46 -17.06 30.36
N GLN A 125 7.58 -16.26 30.97
CA GLN A 125 7.38 -16.29 32.43
C GLN A 125 6.55 -17.52 32.81
N ALA A 126 7.13 -18.70 32.60
CA ALA A 126 6.72 -19.89 33.34
C ALA A 126 7.13 -19.69 34.80
N THR A 127 6.31 -18.99 35.58
CA THR A 127 6.49 -18.88 37.04
C THR A 127 6.35 -20.26 37.69
N TYR A 128 5.70 -21.21 37.02
CA TYR A 128 5.60 -22.60 37.42
C TYR A 128 5.86 -23.50 36.20
N GLY A 129 6.73 -24.51 36.36
CA GLY A 129 6.88 -25.57 35.37
C GLY A 129 5.63 -26.46 35.31
N ALA A 130 5.57 -27.38 34.33
CA ALA A 130 4.47 -28.35 34.20
C ALA A 130 4.27 -29.26 35.43
N ASP A 131 5.21 -29.25 36.38
CA ASP A 131 5.20 -29.96 37.67
C ASP A 131 4.82 -29.05 38.88
N GLY A 132 4.41 -27.79 38.64
CA GLY A 132 3.94 -26.88 39.69
C GLY A 132 5.01 -26.36 40.65
N GLN A 133 6.29 -26.57 40.38
CA GLN A 133 7.40 -26.09 41.22
C GLN A 133 7.89 -24.71 40.74
N GLU A 134 8.03 -23.76 41.67
CA GLU A 134 8.80 -22.53 41.44
C GLU A 134 10.27 -22.90 41.29
N SER A 135 10.95 -22.37 40.27
CA SER A 135 12.41 -22.42 40.20
C SER A 135 12.99 -21.48 41.28
N ARG A 136 12.96 -21.93 42.53
CA ARG A 136 13.75 -21.34 43.62
C ARG A 136 15.21 -21.44 43.20
N THR A 137 15.80 -20.33 42.80
CA THR A 137 17.25 -20.17 42.82
C THR A 137 17.66 -20.25 44.29
N PRO A 138 18.41 -21.27 44.74
CA PRO A 138 18.91 -21.26 46.09
C PRO A 138 20.00 -20.18 46.12
N ALA A 139 19.71 -19.07 46.78
CA ALA A 139 20.75 -18.17 47.27
C ALA A 139 21.59 -18.97 48.27
N LEU A 140 22.65 -19.59 47.77
CA LEU A 140 23.72 -20.17 48.58
C LEU A 140 24.24 -19.07 49.52
N GLY A 141 24.01 -19.22 50.82
CA GLY A 141 24.75 -18.43 51.81
C GLY A 141 24.01 -18.13 53.11
N LYS A 142 24.02 -19.08 54.04
CA LYS A 142 24.84 -19.02 55.27
C LYS A 142 24.38 -20.11 56.23
N LYS A 143 25.32 -20.98 56.60
CA LYS A 143 25.18 -21.98 57.66
C LYS A 143 24.80 -21.26 58.97
N ILE A 144 23.74 -21.71 59.63
CA ILE A 144 23.54 -21.47 61.06
C ILE A 144 23.49 -22.85 61.71
N SER A 145 24.54 -23.19 62.44
CA SER A 145 24.58 -24.34 63.35
C SER A 145 24.06 -23.87 64.71
N VAL A 146 23.24 -24.71 65.35
CA VAL A 146 23.06 -24.79 66.81
C VAL A 146 23.93 -25.93 67.32
#